data_AF-A0A2M8PLX2-F1
#
_entry.id   AF-A0A2M8PLX2-F1
#
_cell.length_a   1.000
_cell.length_b   1.000
_cell.length_c   1.000
_cell.angle_alpha   90.00
_cell.angle_beta   90.00
_cell.angle_gamma   90.00
#
_symmetry.space_group_name_H-M   'P 1'
#
loop_
_entity.id
_entity.type
_entity.pdbx_description
1 polymer ?
#
loop_
_entity_poly.entity_id
_entity_poly.type
_entity_poly.pdbx_seq_one_letter_code
_entity_poly.pdbx_strand_id
1 'polypeptide(L)'
;MPRVRSTAIEPYQGEPLEQAVQAFPMLIANGVIVYDASQSGRTTRRTAIAQDKNGHIILLATPLTGISLERLSRLLAQEDLHIVNAFNLDGGGSTMMYIQPNDFRLTSFDPVPAILAIYPQ
;
A
#
# COMPACT_ATOMS: atom_id res chain seq x y z
N MET A 1 -5.58 15.81 7.72
CA MET A 1 -6.11 14.45 7.44
C MET A 1 -5.05 13.66 6.69
N PRO A 2 -4.88 12.36 6.97
CA PRO A 2 -3.91 11.55 6.24
C PRO A 2 -4.28 11.46 4.75
N ARG A 3 -3.28 11.33 3.88
CA ARG A 3 -3.46 11.35 2.43
C ARG A 3 -2.45 10.48 1.71
N VAL A 4 -2.91 9.80 0.67
CA VAL A 4 -2.05 9.11 -0.30
C VAL A 4 -2.05 9.91 -1.60
N ARG A 5 -0.86 10.20 -2.13
CA ARG A 5 -0.70 10.86 -3.44
C ARG A 5 0.46 10.28 -4.23
N SER A 6 0.38 10.40 -5.55
CA SER A 6 1.52 10.15 -6.45
C SER A 6 2.41 11.38 -6.48
N THR A 7 3.68 11.25 -6.08
CA THR A 7 4.67 12.33 -6.18
C THR A 7 5.11 12.63 -7.61
N ALA A 8 4.78 11.76 -8.58
CA ALA A 8 4.97 12.03 -10.00
C ALA A 8 3.89 12.97 -10.58
N ILE A 9 2.67 12.95 -10.01
CA ILE A 9 1.55 13.81 -10.43
C ILE A 9 1.51 15.08 -9.58
N GLU A 10 1.69 14.94 -8.28
CA GLU A 10 1.71 16.03 -7.31
C GLU A 10 2.98 15.93 -6.45
N PRO A 11 4.11 16.51 -6.93
CA PRO A 11 5.37 16.45 -6.22
C PRO A 11 5.31 17.16 -4.88
N TYR A 12 6.03 16.62 -3.89
CA TYR A 12 6.27 17.30 -2.62
C TYR A 12 6.97 18.64 -2.85
N GLN A 13 6.45 19.72 -2.27
CA GLN A 13 6.91 21.10 -2.46
C GLN A 13 7.64 21.67 -1.22
N GLY A 14 7.93 20.84 -0.22
CA GLY A 14 8.51 21.30 1.04
C GLY A 14 7.46 21.80 2.04
N GLU A 15 6.18 21.49 1.81
CA GLU A 15 5.14 21.74 2.80
C GLU A 15 5.40 20.94 4.10
N PRO A 16 4.98 21.45 5.27
CA PRO A 16 5.28 20.76 6.52
C PRO A 16 4.52 19.43 6.63
N LEU A 17 5.25 18.33 6.80
CA LEU A 17 4.73 17.00 7.07
C LEU A 17 5.31 16.48 8.39
N GLU A 18 4.46 16.20 9.37
CA GLU A 18 4.88 15.61 10.65
C GLU A 18 5.35 14.16 10.45
N GLN A 19 4.63 13.41 9.62
CA GLN A 19 4.93 12.02 9.28
C GLN A 19 4.65 11.78 7.80
N ALA A 20 5.57 11.10 7.13
CA ALA A 20 5.40 10.67 5.75
C ALA A 20 6.19 9.38 5.50
N VAL A 21 5.64 8.52 4.65
CA VAL A 21 6.38 7.39 4.07
C VAL A 21 6.28 7.51 2.56
N GLN A 22 7.36 7.17 1.86
CA GLN A 22 7.38 7.14 0.40
C GLN A 22 7.92 5.78 -0.06
N ALA A 23 7.24 5.18 -1.03
CA ALA A 23 7.69 3.96 -1.66
C ALA A 23 7.21 3.89 -3.11
N PHE A 24 7.45 2.76 -3.76
CA PHE A 24 7.13 2.53 -5.16
C PHE A 24 6.82 1.03 -5.39
N PRO A 25 6.13 0.69 -6.49
CA PRO A 25 5.47 1.59 -7.45
C PRO A 25 4.10 2.12 -6.96
N MET A 26 3.62 3.19 -7.61
CA MET A 26 2.20 3.54 -7.62
C MET A 26 1.41 2.46 -8.36
N LEU A 27 0.28 2.06 -7.80
CA LEU A 27 -0.61 1.03 -8.35
C LEU A 27 -1.85 1.65 -8.98
N ILE A 28 -2.52 2.50 -8.21
CA ILE A 28 -3.70 3.28 -8.61
C ILE A 28 -3.37 4.76 -8.42
N ALA A 29 -3.69 5.60 -9.40
CA ALA A 29 -3.70 7.04 -9.22
C ALA A 29 -4.95 7.63 -9.87
N ASN A 30 -5.63 8.54 -9.16
CA ASN A 30 -6.88 9.15 -9.61
C ASN A 30 -7.94 8.13 -10.06
N GLY A 31 -8.05 7.00 -9.35
CA GLY A 31 -9.02 5.94 -9.62
C GLY A 31 -8.68 5.02 -10.80
N VAL A 32 -7.53 5.20 -11.46
CA VAL A 32 -7.11 4.34 -12.58
C VAL A 32 -5.82 3.59 -12.28
N ILE A 33 -5.68 2.39 -12.85
CA ILE A 33 -4.44 1.62 -12.77
C ILE A 33 -3.34 2.38 -13.52
N VAL A 34 -2.24 2.68 -12.82
CA VAL A 34 -1.04 3.31 -13.39
C VAL A 34 0.19 2.42 -13.36
N TYR A 35 0.09 1.25 -12.74
CA TYR A 35 1.16 0.25 -12.75
C TYR A 35 1.32 -0.35 -14.15
N ASP A 36 2.53 -0.29 -14.69
CA ASP A 36 2.89 -0.91 -15.96
C ASP A 36 3.13 -2.42 -15.79
N ALA A 37 2.16 -3.20 -16.27
CA ALA A 37 2.17 -4.66 -16.20
C ALA A 37 3.15 -5.33 -17.19
N SER A 38 3.75 -4.58 -18.12
CA SER A 38 4.80 -5.12 -19.00
C SER A 38 6.04 -5.57 -18.20
N GLN A 39 6.20 -5.02 -16.99
CA GLN A 39 7.13 -5.53 -16.00
C GLN A 39 6.53 -6.79 -15.36
N SER A 40 6.87 -7.97 -15.89
CA SER A 40 6.53 -9.27 -15.32
C SER A 40 6.79 -9.29 -13.80
N GLY A 41 5.74 -9.09 -13.01
CA GLY A 41 5.83 -8.96 -11.57
C GLY A 41 5.90 -10.32 -10.89
N ARG A 42 6.96 -10.57 -10.11
CA ARG A 42 7.10 -11.79 -9.29
C ARG A 42 5.88 -11.98 -8.37
N THR A 43 5.34 -13.20 -8.30
CA THR A 43 4.34 -13.55 -7.26
C THR A 43 5.05 -13.67 -5.92
N THR A 44 4.69 -12.81 -4.97
CA THR A 44 5.24 -12.78 -3.62
C THR A 44 4.31 -12.01 -2.70
N ARG A 45 4.53 -12.05 -1.38
CA ARG A 45 3.74 -11.27 -0.43
C ARG A 45 3.91 -9.76 -0.70
N ARG A 46 2.83 -9.00 -0.52
CA ARG A 46 2.76 -7.56 -0.80
C ARG A 46 2.29 -6.84 0.44
N THR A 47 2.84 -5.64 0.62
CA THR A 47 2.36 -4.65 1.58
C THR A 47 2.01 -3.41 0.78
N ALA A 48 0.85 -2.80 1.02
CA ALA A 48 0.43 -1.60 0.29
C ALA A 48 -0.39 -0.66 1.17
N ILE A 49 -0.43 0.61 0.78
CA ILE A 49 -1.32 1.61 1.36
C ILE A 49 -2.21 2.12 0.24
N ALA A 50 -3.51 2.22 0.52
CA ALA A 50 -4.49 2.79 -0.37
C ALA A 50 -5.33 3.86 0.34
N GLN A 51 -5.98 4.71 -0.45
CA GLN A 51 -6.97 5.66 0.00
C GLN A 51 -8.23 5.53 -0.86
N ASP A 52 -9.38 5.37 -0.22
CA ASP A 52 -10.68 5.32 -0.90
C ASP A 52 -11.24 6.72 -1.20
N LYS A 53 -12.36 6.77 -1.93
CA LYS A 53 -13.07 8.03 -2.27
C LYS A 53 -13.61 8.80 -1.06
N ASN A 54 -13.76 8.14 0.09
CA ASN A 54 -14.23 8.76 1.33
C ASN A 54 -13.07 9.28 2.19
N GLY A 55 -11.82 9.07 1.74
CA GLY A 55 -10.62 9.49 2.42
C GLY A 55 -10.09 8.49 3.46
N HIS A 56 -10.68 7.28 3.57
CA HIS A 56 -10.19 6.25 4.47
C HIS A 56 -8.85 5.72 3.98
N ILE A 57 -7.90 5.55 4.92
CA ILE A 57 -6.62 4.90 4.64
C ILE A 57 -6.77 3.40 4.88
N ILE A 58 -6.39 2.62 3.88
CA ILE A 58 -6.48 1.16 3.89
C ILE A 58 -5.06 0.61 3.86
N LEU A 59 -4.69 -0.14 4.91
CA LEU A 59 -3.45 -0.91 4.94
C LEU A 59 -3.71 -2.32 4.42
N LEU A 60 -2.90 -2.79 3.49
CA LEU A 60 -3.03 -4.12 2.90
C LEU A 60 -1.76 -4.94 3.13
N ALA A 61 -1.95 -6.21 3.47
CA ALA A 61 -0.88 -7.19 3.49
C ALA A 61 -1.40 -8.52 2.93
N THR A 62 -0.69 -9.13 1.98
CA THR A 62 -1.13 -10.39 1.37
C THR A 62 -0.46 -11.58 2.05
N PRO A 63 -1.20 -12.58 2.54
CA PRO A 63 -0.63 -13.76 3.20
C PRO A 63 -0.13 -14.80 2.19
N LEU A 64 0.34 -15.95 2.69
CA LEU A 64 0.74 -17.14 1.91
C LEU A 64 1.79 -16.81 0.84
N THR A 65 1.61 -17.33 -0.38
CA THR A 65 2.48 -17.07 -1.54
C THR A 65 2.36 -15.64 -2.07
N GLY A 66 1.37 -14.87 -1.61
CA GLY A 66 1.05 -13.53 -2.10
C GLY A 66 0.59 -13.51 -3.56
N ILE A 67 0.74 -12.35 -4.21
CA ILE A 67 0.26 -12.08 -5.56
C ILE A 67 1.24 -11.18 -6.34
N SER A 68 1.12 -11.13 -7.67
CA SER A 68 1.84 -10.16 -8.49
C SER A 68 1.29 -8.74 -8.26
N LEU A 69 2.12 -7.72 -8.54
CA LEU A 69 1.67 -6.32 -8.50
C LEU A 69 0.57 -6.04 -9.52
N GLU A 70 0.64 -6.67 -10.70
CA GLU A 70 -0.44 -6.57 -11.69
C GLU A 70 -1.78 -7.03 -11.11
N ARG A 71 -1.79 -8.21 -10.47
CA ARG A 71 -3.02 -8.74 -9.86
C ARG A 71 -3.49 -7.86 -8.70
N LEU A 72 -2.57 -7.34 -7.89
CA LEU A 72 -2.91 -6.40 -6.82
C LEU A 72 -3.55 -5.12 -7.39
N SER A 73 -2.98 -4.52 -8.44
CA SER A 73 -3.55 -3.33 -9.08
C SER A 73 -4.96 -3.59 -9.64
N ARG A 74 -5.18 -4.75 -10.28
CA ARG A 74 -6.52 -5.13 -10.77
C ARG A 74 -7.53 -5.32 -9.63
N LEU A 75 -7.12 -5.90 -8.51
CA LEU A 75 -7.97 -6.02 -7.32
C LEU A 75 -8.32 -4.65 -6.73
N LEU A 76 -7.32 -3.77 -6.58
CA LEU A 76 -7.53 -2.42 -6.03
C LEU A 76 -8.42 -1.54 -6.92
N ALA A 77 -8.45 -1.79 -8.23
CA ALA A 77 -9.32 -1.10 -9.18
C ALA A 77 -10.76 -1.63 -9.20
N GLN A 78 -11.10 -2.64 -8.39
CA GLN A 78 -12.48 -3.12 -8.31
C GLN A 78 -13.39 -2.04 -7.72
N GLU A 79 -14.55 -1.87 -8.34
CA GLU A 79 -15.50 -0.81 -8.04
C GLU A 79 -15.98 -0.81 -6.57
N ASP A 80 -16.07 -1.98 -5.94
CA ASP A 80 -16.52 -2.13 -4.56
C ASP A 80 -15.53 -1.55 -3.53
N LEU A 81 -14.24 -1.45 -3.88
CA LEU A 81 -13.22 -0.86 -3.00
C LEU A 81 -13.15 0.67 -3.11
N HIS A 82 -13.64 1.25 -4.21
CA HIS A 82 -13.62 2.69 -4.45
C HIS A 82 -12.25 3.38 -4.22
N ILE A 83 -11.15 2.71 -4.56
CA ILE A 83 -9.79 3.22 -4.34
C ILE A 83 -9.49 4.36 -5.32
N VAL A 84 -8.98 5.47 -4.79
CA VAL A 84 -8.53 6.63 -5.58
C VAL A 84 -7.03 6.61 -5.79
N ASN A 85 -6.25 6.32 -4.74
CA ASN A 85 -4.79 6.23 -4.83
C ASN A 85 -4.29 5.02 -4.06
N ALA A 86 -3.29 4.32 -4.60
CA ALA A 86 -2.63 3.24 -3.89
C ALA A 86 -1.18 3.07 -4.35
N PHE A 87 -0.30 2.72 -3.43
CA PHE A 87 1.10 2.41 -3.72
C PHE A 87 1.59 1.21 -2.92
N ASN A 88 2.57 0.52 -3.49
CA ASN A 88 3.21 -0.63 -2.87
C ASN A 88 4.34 -0.18 -1.92
N LEU A 89 4.44 -0.87 -0.78
CA LEU A 89 5.54 -0.78 0.18
C LEU A 89 6.49 -1.98 0.01
N ASP A 90 7.47 -2.10 0.90
CA ASP A 90 8.32 -3.29 0.92
C ASP A 90 7.50 -4.58 1.13
N GLY A 91 7.88 -5.63 0.40
CA GLY A 91 7.11 -6.86 0.26
C GLY A 91 7.94 -8.11 0.53
N GLY A 92 7.46 -9.25 0.05
CA GLY A 92 8.15 -10.54 0.17
C GLY A 92 8.33 -10.99 1.61
N GLY A 93 9.56 -11.28 2.01
CA GLY A 93 9.85 -11.70 3.37
C GLY A 93 9.58 -10.60 4.39
N SER A 94 9.62 -9.31 4.02
CA SER A 94 9.31 -8.16 4.88
C SER A 94 7.83 -7.99 5.21
N THR A 95 6.90 -8.58 4.44
CA THR A 95 5.46 -8.36 4.64
C THR A 95 5.01 -8.84 6.02
N MET A 96 4.44 -7.93 6.80
CA MET A 96 3.85 -8.21 8.11
C MET A 96 2.63 -7.33 8.39
N MET A 97 1.78 -7.77 9.30
CA MET A 97 0.65 -7.00 9.82
C MET A 97 0.27 -7.52 11.20
N TYR A 98 -0.03 -6.59 12.11
CA TYR A 98 -0.56 -6.91 13.44
C TYR A 98 -1.73 -6.00 13.73
N ILE A 99 -2.88 -6.59 14.11
CA ILE A 99 -4.10 -5.86 14.45
C ILE A 99 -4.56 -6.36 15.82
N GLN A 100 -4.29 -5.58 16.86
CA GLN A 100 -4.57 -5.95 18.24
C GLN A 100 -6.07 -6.23 18.51
N PRO A 101 -7.05 -5.44 18.02
CA PRO A 101 -8.46 -5.69 18.33
C PRO A 101 -8.98 -7.09 17.96
N ASN A 102 -8.35 -7.73 16.96
CA ASN A 102 -8.77 -9.02 16.42
C ASN A 102 -7.71 -10.11 16.64
N ASP A 103 -6.64 -9.80 17.38
CA ASP A 103 -5.41 -10.60 17.51
C ASP A 103 -4.90 -11.17 16.16
N PHE A 104 -5.10 -10.41 15.08
CA PHE A 104 -4.66 -10.83 13.76
C PHE A 104 -3.16 -10.60 13.62
N ARG A 105 -2.43 -11.64 13.18
CA ARG A 105 -0.99 -11.59 13.00
C ARG A 105 -0.54 -12.25 11.70
N LEU A 106 0.13 -11.47 10.87
CA LEU A 106 0.94 -11.92 9.75
C LEU A 106 2.39 -11.56 10.04
N THR A 107 3.25 -12.54 10.25
CA THR A 107 4.65 -12.32 10.62
C THR A 107 5.55 -12.09 9.42
N SER A 108 6.49 -11.14 9.58
CA SER A 108 7.64 -11.02 8.70
C SER A 108 8.50 -12.28 8.77
N PHE A 109 9.17 -12.62 7.68
CA PHE A 109 10.24 -13.62 7.63
C PHE A 109 11.62 -12.98 7.75
N ASP A 110 11.73 -11.71 7.35
CA ASP A 110 12.96 -10.94 7.38
C ASP A 110 12.89 -9.82 8.43
N PRO A 111 14.01 -9.41 9.04
CA PRO A 111 14.04 -8.18 9.82
C PRO A 111 13.74 -6.96 8.93
N VAL A 112 12.90 -6.05 9.41
CA VAL A 112 12.55 -4.82 8.69
C VAL A 112 13.14 -3.60 9.39
N PRO A 113 13.66 -2.60 8.64
CA PRO A 113 14.32 -1.44 9.23
C PRO A 113 13.34 -0.42 9.83
N ALA A 114 12.08 -0.45 9.41
CA ALA A 114 11.03 0.45 9.87
C ALA A 114 9.66 -0.23 9.80
N ILE A 115 8.75 0.22 10.66
CA ILE A 115 7.34 -0.16 10.64
C ILE A 115 6.46 1.09 10.57
N LEU A 116 5.33 0.99 9.87
CA LEU A 116 4.26 1.97 9.97
C LEU A 116 3.25 1.45 10.99
N ALA A 117 3.03 2.21 12.06
CA ALA A 117 2.09 1.88 13.11
C ALA A 117 1.01 2.96 13.23
N ILE A 118 -0.22 2.54 13.48
CA ILE A 118 -1.37 3.42 13.70
C ILE A 118 -1.82 3.21 15.14
N TYR A 119 -1.97 4.31 15.88
CA TYR A 119 -2.43 4.32 17.27
C TYR A 119 -3.70 5.16 17.39
N PRO A 120 -4.59 4.83 18.34
CA PRO A 120 -5.64 5.76 18.76
C PRO A 120 -5.02 7.07 19.25
N GLN A 121 -5.71 8.18 18.99
CA GLN A 121 -5.39 9.47 19.61
C GLN A 121 -5.90 9.52 21.05
#